data_AF-E2AR92-F1
#
_entry.id   AF-E2AR92-F1
#
_cell.length_a   1.000
_cell.length_b   1.000
_cell.length_c   1.000
_cell.angle_alpha   90.00
_cell.angle_beta   90.00
_cell.angle_gamma   90.00
#
_symmetry.space_group_name_H-M   'P 1'
#
loop_
_entity.id
_entity.type
_entity.pdbx_description
1 polymer ?
#
loop_
_entity_poly.entity_id
_entity_poly.type
_entity_poly.pdbx_seq_one_letter_code
_entity_poly.pdbx_strand_id
1 'polypeptide(L)'
;MYSYTYIPNNTQIDIEYFDYTVHGFLSTDTVNVANFHIENQTFAEVVDVSNVNNFTSHINIFDNRRFDGILGLIPSNLYDDAVTPVFGNMIQQGLSSRIFSFYLNR
;
A
#
# COMPACT_ATOMS: atom_id res chain seq x y z
N MET A 1 -3.87 -4.86 20.00
CA MET A 1 -4.49 -3.74 19.24
C MET A 1 -5.45 -4.39 18.27
N TYR A 2 -6.74 -4.06 18.35
CA TYR A 2 -7.76 -4.61 17.45
C TYR A 2 -8.43 -3.44 16.76
N SER A 3 -8.59 -3.53 15.45
CA SER A 3 -9.41 -2.59 14.68
C SER A 3 -10.85 -3.11 14.66
N TYR A 4 -11.81 -2.21 14.93
CA TYR A 4 -13.25 -2.54 14.87
C TYR A 4 -13.81 -2.39 13.45
N THR A 5 -13.08 -1.72 12.55
CA THR A 5 -13.44 -1.50 11.15
C THR A 5 -12.75 -2.48 10.21
N TYR A 6 -11.89 -3.36 10.74
CA TYR A 6 -11.21 -4.40 9.99
C TYR A 6 -12.21 -5.41 9.40
N ILE A 7 -12.02 -5.70 8.12
CA ILE A 7 -12.75 -6.71 7.36
C ILE A 7 -11.71 -7.65 6.75
N PRO A 8 -11.71 -8.95 7.12
CA PRO A 8 -10.78 -9.91 6.53
C PRO A 8 -11.10 -10.13 5.05
N ASN A 9 -10.07 -10.07 4.20
CA ASN A 9 -10.18 -10.44 2.79
C ASN A 9 -9.42 -11.77 2.53
N ASN A 10 -8.23 -11.96 3.11
CA ASN A 10 -7.44 -13.19 3.12
C ASN A 10 -6.97 -13.70 1.74
N THR A 11 -7.27 -12.97 0.66
CA THR A 11 -6.72 -13.27 -0.68
C THR A 11 -5.20 -13.18 -0.61
N GLN A 12 -4.51 -14.29 -0.88
CA GLN A 12 -3.05 -14.33 -0.88
C GLN A 12 -2.50 -13.48 -2.02
N ILE A 13 -1.37 -12.82 -1.76
CA ILE A 13 -0.66 -12.02 -2.75
C ILE A 13 0.81 -12.41 -2.79
N ASP A 14 1.32 -12.46 -4.01
CA ASP A 14 2.74 -12.60 -4.32
C ASP A 14 3.10 -11.46 -5.27
N ILE A 15 3.80 -10.46 -4.75
CA ILE A 15 4.19 -9.27 -5.52
C ILE A 15 5.68 -9.35 -5.80
N GLU A 16 6.03 -9.54 -7.07
CA GLU A 16 7.41 -9.54 -7.53
C GLU A 16 7.87 -8.10 -7.79
N TYR A 17 8.81 -7.63 -6.96
CA TYR A 17 9.61 -6.45 -7.27
C TYR A 17 10.88 -6.88 -7.99
N PHE A 18 11.59 -5.92 -8.59
CA PHE A 18 12.81 -6.19 -9.33
C PHE A 18 13.88 -6.93 -8.50
N ASP A 19 13.91 -6.68 -7.20
CA ASP A 19 14.97 -7.07 -6.27
C ASP A 19 14.53 -7.96 -5.10
N TYR A 20 13.23 -8.14 -4.91
CA TYR A 20 12.66 -9.00 -3.87
C TYR A 20 11.22 -9.40 -4.21
N THR A 21 10.72 -10.44 -3.57
CA THR A 21 9.32 -10.85 -3.64
C THR A 21 8.65 -10.59 -2.29
N VAL A 22 7.45 -10.02 -2.31
CA VAL A 22 6.63 -9.80 -1.12
C VAL A 22 5.51 -10.82 -1.09
N HIS A 23 5.40 -11.53 0.03
CA HIS A 23 4.33 -12.49 0.30
C HIS A 23 3.41 -11.93 1.39
N GLY A 24 2.11 -12.14 1.23
CA GLY A 24 1.14 -11.57 2.13
C GLY A 24 -0.30 -11.94 1.79
N PHE A 25 -1.22 -11.16 2.33
CA PHE A 25 -2.63 -11.27 2.00
C PHE A 25 -3.30 -9.90 2.00
N LEU A 26 -4.45 -9.82 1.33
CA LEU A 26 -5.28 -8.62 1.34
C LEU A 26 -6.10 -8.53 2.62
N SER A 27 -6.24 -7.31 3.09
CA SER A 27 -7.10 -6.90 4.19
C SER A 27 -7.82 -5.62 3.85
N THR A 28 -8.97 -5.37 4.46
CA THR A 28 -9.73 -4.14 4.27
C THR A 28 -9.93 -3.45 5.62
N ASP A 29 -9.67 -2.16 5.69
CA ASP A 29 -9.92 -1.36 6.91
C ASP A 29 -10.15 0.13 6.55
N THR A 30 -10.42 0.94 7.57
CA THR A 30 -10.36 2.40 7.46
C THR A 30 -8.90 2.84 7.54
N VAL A 31 -8.43 3.50 6.48
CA VAL A 31 -7.08 4.06 6.41
C VAL A 31 -7.15 5.56 6.66
N ASN A 32 -6.36 6.07 7.60
CA ASN A 32 -6.23 7.51 7.80
C ASN A 32 -5.01 8.06 7.04
N VAL A 33 -5.22 9.05 6.17
CA VAL A 33 -4.15 9.80 5.52
C VAL A 33 -4.40 11.29 5.73
N ALA A 34 -3.52 11.96 6.47
CA ALA A 34 -3.61 13.40 6.73
C ALA A 34 -5.00 13.86 7.24
N ASN A 35 -5.59 13.10 8.17
CA ASN A 35 -6.94 13.29 8.73
C ASN A 35 -8.12 12.98 7.80
N PHE A 36 -7.88 12.50 6.58
CA PHE A 36 -8.93 11.87 5.79
C PHE A 36 -9.09 10.43 6.26
N HIS A 37 -10.32 10.05 6.61
CA HIS A 37 -10.68 8.67 6.93
C HIS A 37 -11.22 8.01 5.66
N ILE A 38 -10.38 7.23 4.99
CA ILE A 38 -10.75 6.48 3.79
C ILE A 38 -11.34 5.15 4.26
N GLU A 39 -12.64 4.99 4.14
CA GLU A 39 -13.33 3.77 4.52
C GLU A 39 -13.13 2.67 3.47
N ASN A 40 -13.23 1.41 3.88
CA ASN A 40 -13.17 0.23 2.99
C ASN A 40 -11.94 0.21 2.06
N GLN A 41 -10.79 0.66 2.57
CA GLN A 41 -9.55 0.58 1.81
C GLN A 41 -8.97 -0.84 1.92
N THR A 42 -8.88 -1.53 0.79
CA THR A 42 -8.14 -2.80 0.70
C THR A 42 -6.64 -2.54 0.53
N PHE A 43 -5.81 -3.19 1.32
CA PHE A 43 -4.35 -3.09 1.26
C PHE A 43 -3.71 -4.45 1.53
N ALA A 44 -2.42 -4.55 1.24
CA ALA A 44 -1.60 -5.73 1.47
C ALA A 44 -1.03 -5.74 2.89
N GLU A 45 -1.26 -6.81 3.63
CA GLU A 45 -0.50 -7.17 4.84
C GLU A 45 0.66 -8.09 4.44
N VAL A 46 1.88 -7.59 4.60
CA VAL A 46 3.11 -8.34 4.27
C VAL A 46 3.48 -9.22 5.45
N VAL A 47 3.64 -10.53 5.20
CA VAL A 47 4.05 -11.51 6.21
C VAL A 47 5.47 -12.01 6.00
N ASP A 48 5.95 -12.00 4.76
CA ASP A 48 7.28 -12.48 4.41
C ASP A 48 7.83 -11.71 3.20
N VAL A 49 9.15 -11.60 3.14
CA VAL A 49 9.88 -11.01 2.03
C VAL A 49 11.02 -11.95 1.65
N SER A 50 11.00 -12.43 0.41
CA SER A 50 11.92 -13.45 -0.09
C SER A 50 12.65 -13.00 -1.36
N ASN A 51 13.49 -13.87 -1.93
CA ASN A 51 14.24 -13.65 -3.18
C ASN A 51 15.04 -12.33 -3.23
N VAL A 52 15.50 -11.87 -2.07
CA VAL A 52 16.26 -10.62 -1.93
C VAL A 52 17.60 -10.79 -2.64
N ASN A 53 17.81 -10.07 -3.74
CA ASN A 53 18.99 -10.23 -4.56
C ASN A 53 20.17 -9.34 -4.10
N ASN A 54 21.39 -9.85 -4.25
CA ASN A 54 22.62 -9.25 -3.69
C ASN A 54 23.07 -7.94 -4.38
N PHE A 55 22.40 -7.50 -5.45
CA PHE A 55 22.62 -6.16 -6.04
C PHE A 55 22.13 -5.04 -5.09
N THR A 56 21.40 -5.43 -4.05
CA THR A 56 20.64 -4.58 -3.16
C THR A 56 21.25 -4.54 -1.76
N SER A 57 22.59 -4.62 -1.65
CA SER A 57 23.27 -4.22 -0.40
C SER A 57 23.06 -2.73 -0.05
N HIS A 58 22.36 -1.97 -0.90
CA HIS A 58 22.03 -0.56 -0.74
C HIS A 58 20.54 -0.30 -0.42
N ILE A 59 19.64 -1.29 -0.56
CA ILE A 59 18.30 -1.21 0.02
C ILE A 59 18.26 -2.17 1.20
N ASN A 60 18.75 -1.68 2.34
CA ASN A 60 18.63 -2.32 3.65
C ASN A 60 17.17 -2.33 4.08
N ILE A 61 16.35 -3.16 3.43
CA ILE A 61 14.96 -3.40 3.81
C ILE A 61 14.85 -3.97 5.23
N PHE A 62 15.94 -4.54 5.74
CA PHE A 62 16.05 -5.15 7.07
C PHE A 62 16.88 -4.34 8.08
N ASP A 63 17.73 -3.40 7.66
CA ASP A 63 18.76 -2.82 8.54
C ASP A 63 18.66 -1.30 8.73
N ASN A 64 17.95 -0.55 7.87
CA ASN A 64 17.94 0.92 7.93
C ASN A 64 16.74 1.62 7.25
N ARG A 65 15.55 1.01 7.25
CA ARG A 65 14.36 1.65 6.66
C ARG A 65 13.90 2.85 7.51
N ARG A 66 13.69 3.99 6.86
CA ARG A 66 13.04 5.18 7.45
C ARG A 66 11.50 5.13 7.36
N PHE A 67 10.94 4.07 6.80
CA PHE A 67 9.51 3.92 6.55
C PHE A 67 9.08 2.45 6.68
N ASP A 68 7.82 2.25 7.11
CA ASP A 68 7.28 0.92 7.41
C ASP A 68 6.51 0.28 6.24
N GLY A 69 6.16 1.05 5.22
CA GLY A 69 5.38 0.56 4.08
C GLY A 69 5.36 1.50 2.88
N ILE A 70 4.62 1.09 1.84
CA ILE A 70 4.52 1.81 0.56
C ILE A 70 3.04 2.16 0.32
N LEU A 71 2.76 3.40 -0.06
CA LEU A 71 1.44 3.83 -0.53
C LEU A 71 1.52 4.09 -2.04
N GLY A 72 0.89 3.22 -2.82
CA GLY A 72 0.82 3.34 -4.27
C GLY A 72 -0.10 4.49 -4.71
N LEU A 73 0.36 5.29 -5.67
CA LEU A 73 -0.35 6.46 -6.19
C LEU A 73 -0.60 6.40 -7.70
N ILE A 74 -0.47 5.20 -8.28
CA ILE A 74 -0.75 4.97 -9.69
C ILE A 74 -2.28 5.10 -9.91
N PRO A 75 -2.74 5.62 -11.06
CA PRO A 75 -4.16 5.74 -11.36
C PRO A 75 -4.89 4.39 -11.43
N SER A 76 -6.17 4.39 -11.07
CA SER A 76 -7.01 3.18 -10.98
C SER A 76 -7.23 2.44 -12.31
N ASN A 77 -7.08 3.10 -13.46
CA ASN A 77 -7.27 2.49 -14.79
C ASN A 77 -6.13 1.57 -15.22
N LEU A 78 -5.07 1.44 -14.41
CA LEU A 78 -3.92 0.58 -14.67
C LEU A 78 -3.90 -0.68 -13.80
N TYR A 79 -4.92 -0.86 -12.94
CA TYR A 79 -5.05 -2.06 -12.12
C TYR A 79 -6.12 -2.96 -12.73
N ASP A 80 -5.78 -4.22 -12.96
CA ASP A 80 -6.73 -5.25 -13.38
C ASP A 80 -7.68 -5.57 -12.20
N ASP A 81 -8.76 -4.79 -12.06
CA ASP A 81 -9.98 -4.99 -11.25
C ASP A 81 -9.84 -5.46 -9.77
N ALA A 82 -8.63 -5.60 -9.22
CA ALA A 82 -8.46 -6.28 -7.94
C ALA A 82 -8.57 -5.36 -6.72
N VAL A 83 -8.02 -4.14 -6.78
CA VAL A 83 -7.95 -3.23 -5.63
C VAL A 83 -8.01 -1.75 -6.06
N THR A 84 -8.98 -1.01 -5.54
CA THR A 84 -9.04 0.45 -5.71
C THR A 84 -7.92 1.14 -4.92
N PRO A 85 -7.07 1.98 -5.54
CA PRO A 85 -6.04 2.73 -4.84
C PRO A 85 -6.61 3.73 -3.83
N VAL A 86 -5.82 4.10 -2.81
CA VAL A 86 -6.20 5.08 -1.77
C VAL A 86 -6.78 6.36 -2.36
N PHE A 87 -6.07 6.96 -3.31
CA PHE A 87 -6.54 8.20 -3.93
C PHE A 87 -7.83 8.01 -4.75
N GLY A 88 -8.03 6.82 -5.32
CA GLY A 88 -9.27 6.44 -5.97
C GLY A 88 -10.45 6.42 -5.00
N ASN A 89 -10.28 5.78 -3.84
CA ASN A 89 -11.30 5.77 -2.79
C ASN A 89 -11.55 7.16 -2.21
N MET A 90 -10.52 7.99 -2.03
CA MET A 90 -10.69 9.39 -1.62
C MET A 90 -11.57 10.19 -2.59
N ILE A 91 -11.39 10.02 -3.91
CA ILE A 91 -12.22 10.67 -4.92
C ILE A 91 -13.66 10.12 -4.87
N GLN A 92 -13.84 8.80 -4.79
CA GLN A 92 -15.16 8.17 -4.77
C GLN A 92 -15.98 8.56 -3.53
N GLN A 93 -15.31 8.75 -2.39
CA GLN A 93 -15.93 9.15 -1.12
C GLN A 93 -16.06 10.68 -0.97
N GLY A 94 -15.64 11.46 -1.96
CA GLY A 94 -15.75 12.93 -1.93
C GLY A 94 -14.78 13.61 -0.96
N LEU A 95 -13.72 12.93 -0.54
CA LEU A 95 -12.72 13.42 0.42
C LEU A 95 -11.65 14.31 -0.23
N SER A 96 -11.43 14.17 -1.54
CA SER A 96 -10.41 14.93 -2.26
C SER A 96 -10.89 15.39 -3.63
N SER A 97 -10.35 16.53 -4.07
CA SER A 97 -10.34 16.88 -5.49
C SER A 97 -9.50 15.86 -6.28
N ARG A 98 -9.72 15.72 -7.59
CA ARG A 98 -9.04 14.73 -8.46
C ARG A 98 -7.57 15.07 -8.75
N ILE A 99 -6.91 15.84 -7.88
CA ILE A 99 -5.53 16.31 -8.01
C ILE A 99 -4.81 16.11 -6.67
N PHE A 100 -3.58 15.62 -6.72
CA PHE A 100 -2.59 15.68 -5.64
C PHE A 100 -1.27 16.19 -6.21
N SER A 101 -0.37 16.66 -5.35
CA SER A 101 0.93 17.18 -5.77
C SER A 101 2.02 16.86 -4.76
N PHE A 102 3.27 16.88 -5.21
CA PHE A 102 4.43 16.70 -4.37
C PHE A 102 5.29 17.94 -4.35
N TYR A 103 5.79 18.28 -3.17
CA TYR A 103 6.91 19.19 -2.99
C TYR A 103 7.99 18.45 -2.21
N LEU A 104 9.13 18.20 -2.85
CA LEU A 104 10.28 17.54 -2.25
C LEU A 104 11.38 18.59 -2.05
N ASN A 105 11.67 18.93 -0.80
CA ASN A 105 12.82 19.76 -0.49
C ASN A 105 14.11 18.95 -0.66
N ARG A 106 15.17 19.61 -1.11
CA ARG A 106 16.50 18.99 -1.31
C ARG A 106 17.34 19.01 -0.05
#